data_AF-A0A9D9PTQ7-F1
#
_entry.id   AF-A0A9D9PTQ7-F1
#
_cell.length_a   1.000
_cell.length_b   1.000
_cell.length_c   1.000
_cell.angle_alpha   90.00
_cell.angle_beta   90.00
_cell.angle_gamma   90.00
#
_symmetry.space_group_name_H-M   'P 1'
#
loop_
_entity.id
_entity.type
_entity.pdbx_description
1 polymer ?
#
loop_
_entity_poly.entity_id
_entity_poly.type
_entity_poly.pdbx_seq_one_letter_code
_entity_poly.pdbx_strand_id
1 'polypeptide(L)'
;MKKRLALLLALPILLFAEPLAFHKNFQDHAVLQRNKKISISGIGTPGAKVTLAITPENSSYPINKQLTGRVSQKGEWTFAVTLPAGGPITLAARSGDEEIALHDILVGEVWFCSGQSNMAFQLSWVADGAYLVSQAGTLPHIRFFHTPNFTSLEAEQKEPRGEWKVLSPKTAPNVSAVGYFFARQLARDLHVPVGIVHASWGGVPLRTFMPREGFQKLGREDILLDIAATLANVKQADLTGLPSNAQERLKEIIPKWQDKFLATEKKEDREAARDWMNPALDETGWTALASKVEETSFMTKAPIGIEWFRTSVEIPAEWSGRELLLSLGAIDEVDTTYFNGVKVGSTGFEVKDFWEHPRKYAIPAELVKQGKAVIAIREINSFGASGLFGPADAWFIAPKDEPEKRIPLNTGWRHRIEGLLDRSVGSQRPPTPGGSTLPATHHCQPTTLFNAMMAPWRRYAFRGEIWYQGEYDCGREEEYFLHQQAMVASRRAIWGKDYAFLWCQISGFERHCPN
;
A
#
# COMPACT_ATOMS: atom_id res chain seq x y z
N MET A 1 6.71 -38.69 -50.58
CA MET A 1 6.62 -37.97 -49.28
C MET A 1 8.03 -37.67 -48.76
N LYS A 2 8.55 -36.46 -49.01
CA LYS A 2 9.87 -36.04 -48.49
C LYS A 2 9.64 -35.20 -47.22
N LYS A 3 10.04 -35.73 -46.06
CA LYS A 3 10.02 -35.02 -44.77
C LYS A 3 11.02 -33.86 -44.82
N ARG A 4 10.55 -32.62 -44.65
CA ARG A 4 11.41 -31.45 -44.45
C ARG A 4 11.77 -31.37 -42.96
N LEU A 5 13.06 -31.55 -42.67
CA LEU A 5 13.64 -31.32 -41.35
C LEU A 5 13.82 -29.80 -41.19
N ALA A 6 13.08 -29.18 -40.28
CA ALA A 6 13.26 -27.76 -39.95
C ALA A 6 14.44 -27.63 -38.98
N LEU A 7 15.55 -27.07 -39.46
CA LEU A 7 16.72 -26.74 -38.66
C LEU A 7 16.42 -25.43 -37.91
N LEU A 8 16.21 -25.50 -36.59
CA LEU A 8 16.14 -24.32 -35.73
C LEU A 8 17.53 -23.70 -35.64
N LEU A 9 17.76 -22.59 -36.36
CA LEU A 9 18.93 -21.74 -36.13
C LEU A 9 18.75 -21.05 -34.75
N ALA A 10 19.56 -21.47 -33.78
CA ALA A 10 19.74 -20.72 -32.55
C ALA A 10 20.48 -19.41 -32.87
N LEU A 11 19.77 -18.28 -32.84
CA LEU A 11 20.36 -16.96 -32.89
C LEU A 11 21.24 -16.78 -31.64
N PRO A 12 22.54 -16.47 -31.74
CA PRO A 12 23.34 -16.17 -30.57
C PRO A 12 22.78 -14.89 -29.94
N ILE A 13 22.27 -15.02 -28.71
CA ILE A 13 21.95 -13.86 -27.88
C ILE A 13 23.28 -13.15 -27.63
N LEU A 14 23.49 -12.02 -28.30
CA LEU A 14 24.55 -11.08 -27.97
C LEU A 14 24.29 -10.58 -26.55
N LEU A 15 24.91 -11.25 -25.57
CA LEU A 15 25.08 -10.73 -24.23
C LEU A 15 25.91 -9.45 -24.37
N PHE A 16 25.25 -8.29 -24.34
CA PHE A 16 25.95 -7.03 -24.18
C PHE A 16 26.76 -7.11 -22.89
N ALA A 17 28.07 -6.98 -23.00
CA ALA A 17 28.95 -6.88 -21.86
C ALA A 17 28.55 -5.63 -21.06
N GLU A 18 28.13 -5.82 -19.80
CA GLU A 18 27.87 -4.68 -18.93
C GLU A 18 29.20 -3.98 -18.60
N PRO A 19 29.28 -2.65 -18.76
CA PRO A 19 30.48 -1.90 -18.43
C PRO A 19 30.79 -2.05 -16.94
N LEU A 20 32.08 -2.07 -16.59
CA LEU A 20 32.51 -2.12 -15.20
C LEU A 20 31.91 -0.92 -14.44
N ALA A 21 31.14 -1.21 -13.39
CA ALA A 21 30.54 -0.16 -12.54
C ALA A 21 30.45 -0.64 -11.09
N PHE A 22 30.49 0.28 -10.13
CA PHE A 22 30.08 0.01 -8.74
C PHE A 22 28.54 -0.04 -8.67
N HIS A 23 27.98 -0.82 -7.74
CA HIS A 23 26.56 -0.68 -7.39
C HIS A 23 26.34 0.72 -6.78
N LYS A 24 25.17 1.34 -7.00
CA LYS A 24 24.87 2.73 -6.63
C LYS A 24 24.79 2.96 -5.11
N ASN A 25 24.89 1.92 -4.28
CA ASN A 25 25.12 2.09 -2.85
C ASN A 25 26.50 2.71 -2.56
N PHE A 26 27.47 2.50 -3.44
CA PHE A 26 28.83 3.04 -3.37
C PHE A 26 28.93 4.20 -4.36
N GLN A 27 29.19 5.38 -3.83
CA GLN A 27 29.32 6.63 -4.59
C GLN A 27 30.40 7.47 -3.94
N ASP A 28 30.86 8.51 -4.65
CA ASP A 28 31.68 9.56 -4.04
C ASP A 28 31.02 10.08 -2.76
N HIS A 29 31.84 10.49 -1.80
CA HIS A 29 31.39 10.97 -0.50
C HIS A 29 30.66 9.92 0.36
N ALA A 30 30.60 8.64 0.01
CA ALA A 30 29.96 7.65 0.88
C ALA A 30 30.68 7.46 2.23
N VAL A 31 29.97 6.88 3.20
CA VAL A 31 30.56 6.46 4.50
C VAL A 31 30.34 4.95 4.67
N LEU A 32 31.43 4.18 4.72
CA LEU A 32 31.40 2.73 4.93
C LEU A 32 31.43 2.38 6.42
N GLN A 33 30.76 1.29 6.81
CA GLN A 33 30.75 0.83 8.20
C GLN A 33 32.13 0.31 8.63
N ARG A 34 32.68 0.88 9.71
CA ARG A 34 33.92 0.43 10.35
C ARG A 34 33.74 -0.89 11.08
N ASN A 35 34.84 -1.63 11.22
CA ASN A 35 34.98 -2.80 12.10
C ASN A 35 33.92 -3.91 11.90
N LYS A 36 33.24 -3.90 10.76
CA LYS A 36 32.38 -4.99 10.29
C LYS A 36 32.88 -5.44 8.92
N LYS A 37 32.61 -6.70 8.59
CA LYS A 37 32.81 -7.22 7.23
C LYS A 37 31.82 -6.52 6.30
N ILE A 38 32.31 -5.71 5.38
CA ILE A 38 31.53 -5.03 4.35
C ILE A 38 31.77 -5.69 2.99
N SER A 39 30.76 -5.69 2.12
CA SER A 39 30.81 -6.28 0.78
C SER A 39 30.79 -5.18 -0.28
N ILE A 40 31.95 -4.70 -0.69
CA ILE A 40 32.07 -3.74 -1.80
C ILE A 40 31.78 -4.49 -3.10
N SER A 41 30.87 -3.98 -3.92
CA SER A 41 30.36 -4.73 -5.07
C SER A 41 29.98 -3.84 -6.25
N GLY A 42 29.83 -4.46 -7.41
CA GLY A 42 29.39 -3.83 -8.63
C GLY A 42 29.15 -4.83 -9.76
N ILE A 43 29.02 -4.32 -10.98
CA ILE A 43 28.76 -5.08 -12.19
C ILE A 43 29.94 -5.04 -13.17
N GLY A 44 29.99 -5.99 -14.08
CA GLY A 44 30.95 -6.01 -15.19
C GLY A 44 30.76 -7.22 -16.10
N THR A 45 31.71 -7.42 -17.02
CA THR A 45 31.67 -8.55 -17.96
C THR A 45 31.82 -9.91 -17.23
N PRO A 46 30.86 -10.85 -17.37
CA PRO A 46 30.92 -12.17 -16.74
C PRO A 46 32.25 -12.90 -16.97
N GLY A 47 32.83 -13.45 -15.89
CA GLY A 47 34.10 -14.18 -15.92
C GLY A 47 35.37 -13.32 -16.00
N ALA A 48 35.25 -12.01 -16.28
CA ALA A 48 36.39 -11.10 -16.33
C ALA A 48 37.07 -10.98 -14.96
N LYS A 49 38.38 -10.73 -14.96
CA LYS A 49 39.17 -10.50 -13.74
C LYS A 49 38.94 -9.06 -13.28
N VAL A 50 38.56 -8.88 -12.02
CA VAL A 50 38.41 -7.56 -11.41
C VAL A 50 39.42 -7.41 -10.28
N THR A 51 40.03 -6.23 -10.19
CA THR A 51 40.92 -5.85 -9.09
C THR A 51 40.34 -4.63 -8.40
N LEU A 52 40.14 -4.69 -7.08
CA LEU A 52 39.74 -3.55 -6.25
C LEU A 52 40.96 -3.06 -5.46
N ALA A 53 41.37 -1.82 -5.71
CA ALA A 53 42.34 -1.09 -4.89
C ALA A 53 41.61 -0.18 -3.89
N ILE A 54 42.11 -0.16 -2.66
CA ILE A 54 41.64 0.68 -1.56
C ILE A 54 42.85 1.44 -1.06
N THR A 55 42.94 2.72 -1.42
CA THR A 55 44.10 3.56 -1.14
C THR A 55 43.71 4.74 -0.26
N PRO A 56 44.60 5.19 0.64
CA PRO A 56 44.30 6.33 1.48
C PRO A 56 44.52 7.61 0.67
N GLU A 57 43.61 8.58 0.78
CA GLU A 57 43.79 9.91 0.17
C GLU A 57 44.62 10.83 1.08
N ASN A 58 44.77 10.46 2.36
CA ASN A 58 45.63 11.10 3.33
C ASN A 58 46.60 10.07 3.94
N SER A 59 47.89 10.40 3.96
CA SER A 59 48.98 9.56 4.50
C SER A 59 48.78 9.08 5.95
N SER A 60 47.89 9.72 6.70
CA SER A 60 47.59 9.40 8.10
C SER A 60 46.75 8.12 8.28
N TYR A 61 46.09 7.64 7.23
CA TYR A 61 45.17 6.51 7.31
C TYR A 61 45.85 5.19 6.90
N PRO A 62 45.93 4.16 7.77
CA PRO A 62 46.81 3.01 7.58
C PRO A 62 46.18 1.91 6.70
N ILE A 63 45.60 2.26 5.56
CA ILE A 63 45.01 1.31 4.62
C ILE A 63 45.58 1.52 3.23
N ASN A 64 46.27 0.52 2.72
CA ASN A 64 46.57 0.35 1.30
C ASN A 64 46.38 -1.15 0.99
N LYS A 65 45.27 -1.49 0.34
CA LYS A 65 44.88 -2.89 0.07
C LYS A 65 44.53 -3.06 -1.40
N GLN A 66 44.86 -4.24 -1.93
CA GLN A 66 44.43 -4.66 -3.25
C GLN A 66 43.80 -6.06 -3.15
N LEU A 67 42.62 -6.22 -3.74
CA LEU A 67 41.86 -7.47 -3.78
C LEU A 67 41.63 -7.84 -5.23
N THR A 68 41.70 -9.12 -5.56
CA THR A 68 41.50 -9.62 -6.93
C THR A 68 40.47 -10.74 -6.92
N GLY A 69 39.59 -10.73 -7.91
CA GLY A 69 38.51 -11.70 -8.05
C GLY A 69 38.04 -11.77 -9.50
N ARG A 70 36.85 -12.35 -9.69
CA ARG A 70 36.20 -12.42 -10.99
C ARG A 70 34.76 -11.95 -10.90
N VAL A 71 34.26 -11.39 -11.99
CA VAL A 71 32.83 -11.18 -12.17
C VAL A 71 32.15 -12.54 -12.26
N SER A 72 31.06 -12.71 -11.53
CA SER A 72 30.21 -13.88 -11.57
C SER A 72 29.53 -14.05 -12.93
N GLN A 73 28.95 -15.22 -13.19
CA GLN A 73 28.15 -15.46 -14.40
C GLN A 73 26.89 -14.60 -14.47
N LYS A 74 26.47 -13.98 -13.36
CA LYS A 74 25.34 -13.04 -13.29
C LYS A 74 25.76 -11.59 -13.54
N GLY A 75 27.02 -11.34 -13.89
CA GLY A 75 27.53 -9.99 -14.13
C GLY A 75 27.94 -9.23 -12.87
N GLU A 76 27.83 -9.80 -11.66
CA GLU A 76 28.19 -9.12 -10.41
C GLU A 76 29.59 -9.52 -9.91
N TRP A 77 30.37 -8.57 -9.39
CA TRP A 77 31.59 -8.82 -8.61
C TRP A 77 31.43 -8.32 -7.18
N THR A 78 32.15 -8.93 -6.22
CA THR A 78 32.06 -8.56 -4.79
C THR A 78 33.38 -8.86 -4.08
N PHE A 79 33.80 -7.93 -3.21
CA PHE A 79 34.95 -8.06 -2.34
C PHE A 79 34.56 -7.80 -0.89
N ALA A 80 34.89 -8.76 -0.02
CA ALA A 80 34.70 -8.61 1.40
C ALA A 80 35.92 -7.95 2.05
N VAL A 81 35.72 -6.90 2.83
CA VAL A 81 36.78 -6.19 3.54
C VAL A 81 36.33 -5.76 4.92
N THR A 82 37.27 -5.62 5.86
CA THR A 82 37.06 -4.94 7.14
C THR A 82 38.02 -3.76 7.19
N LEU A 83 37.50 -2.59 7.55
CA LEU A 83 38.22 -1.31 7.57
C LEU A 83 38.09 -0.66 8.96
N PRO A 84 39.17 -0.06 9.52
CA PRO A 84 39.10 0.74 10.74
C PRO A 84 38.36 2.06 10.48
N ALA A 85 38.12 2.88 11.51
CA ALA A 85 37.54 4.20 11.30
C ALA A 85 38.56 5.18 10.73
N GLY A 86 38.16 6.07 9.82
CA GLY A 86 38.99 7.13 9.27
C GLY A 86 38.67 7.42 7.80
N GLY A 87 39.72 7.54 6.98
CA GLY A 87 39.66 8.04 5.61
C GLY A 87 40.06 9.52 5.51
N PRO A 88 39.86 10.15 4.34
CA PRO A 88 39.22 9.58 3.16
C PRO A 88 40.07 8.49 2.45
N ILE A 89 39.39 7.59 1.74
CA ILE A 89 39.97 6.59 0.85
C ILE A 89 39.40 6.72 -0.56
N THR A 90 40.20 6.30 -1.54
CA THR A 90 39.74 6.02 -2.90
C THR A 90 39.48 4.51 -3.05
N LEU A 91 38.35 4.16 -3.67
CA LEU A 91 38.05 2.81 -4.12
C LEU A 91 38.18 2.76 -5.64
N ALA A 92 39.18 2.05 -6.18
CA ALA A 92 39.37 1.91 -7.62
C ALA A 92 39.18 0.45 -8.07
N ALA A 93 38.24 0.21 -8.99
CA ALA A 93 38.02 -1.10 -9.60
C ALA A 93 38.57 -1.11 -11.02
N ARG A 94 39.35 -2.15 -11.37
CA ARG A 94 39.95 -2.34 -12.70
C ARG A 94 39.61 -3.71 -13.27
N SER A 95 39.29 -3.76 -14.57
CA SER A 95 39.06 -5.00 -15.32
C SER A 95 39.53 -4.83 -16.76
N GLY A 96 40.66 -5.46 -17.11
CA GLY A 96 41.31 -5.19 -18.41
C GLY A 96 41.77 -3.74 -18.48
N ASP A 97 41.33 -3.03 -19.51
CA ASP A 97 41.63 -1.60 -19.72
C ASP A 97 40.59 -0.66 -19.08
N GLU A 98 39.49 -1.19 -18.54
CA GLU A 98 38.49 -0.39 -17.83
C GLU A 98 38.92 -0.12 -16.38
N GLU A 99 38.84 1.14 -15.98
CA GLU A 99 39.05 1.59 -14.60
C GLU A 99 37.96 2.57 -14.19
N ILE A 100 37.41 2.35 -13.00
CA ILE A 100 36.46 3.24 -12.34
C ILE A 100 36.95 3.51 -10.91
N ALA A 101 36.72 4.71 -10.40
CA ALA A 101 37.10 5.09 -9.05
C ALA A 101 35.98 5.86 -8.35
N LEU A 102 35.90 5.68 -7.04
CA LEU A 102 35.11 6.49 -6.12
C LEU A 102 36.05 7.16 -5.12
N HIS A 103 35.86 8.45 -4.90
CA HIS A 103 36.74 9.31 -4.11
C HIS A 103 36.05 9.83 -2.86
N ASP A 104 36.87 10.35 -1.95
CA ASP A 104 36.43 10.94 -0.70
C ASP A 104 35.51 9.99 0.08
N ILE A 105 35.88 8.72 0.24
CA ILE A 105 35.07 7.75 0.99
C ILE A 105 35.53 7.73 2.46
N LEU A 106 34.63 7.93 3.41
CA LEU A 106 34.95 7.80 4.83
C LEU A 106 34.61 6.41 5.35
N VAL A 107 35.24 6.03 6.46
CA VAL A 107 34.92 4.80 7.18
C VAL A 107 34.57 5.13 8.63
N GLY A 108 33.38 4.76 9.09
CA GLY A 108 32.84 5.22 10.37
C GLY A 108 31.59 4.46 10.80
N GLU A 109 30.70 5.12 11.52
CA GLU A 109 29.39 4.55 11.87
C GLU A 109 28.36 4.86 10.80
N VAL A 110 27.62 3.84 10.34
CA VAL A 110 26.56 4.01 9.35
C VAL A 110 25.24 3.58 9.96
N TRP A 111 24.26 4.49 9.95
CA TRP A 111 22.94 4.25 10.50
C TRP A 111 21.85 4.49 9.48
N PHE A 112 20.83 3.65 9.54
CA PHE A 112 19.61 3.81 8.78
C PHE A 112 18.62 4.68 9.58
N CYS A 113 17.96 5.62 8.92
CA CYS A 113 17.08 6.61 9.50
C CYS A 113 15.74 6.56 8.75
N SER A 114 14.72 5.99 9.38
CA SER A 114 13.48 5.57 8.71
C SER A 114 12.24 5.78 9.57
N GLY A 115 11.08 5.71 8.91
CA GLY A 115 9.79 5.87 9.55
C GLY A 115 8.98 7.01 8.95
N GLN A 116 8.17 7.65 9.77
CA GLN A 116 7.16 8.60 9.32
C GLN A 116 7.10 9.87 10.18
N SER A 117 6.27 10.82 9.76
CA SER A 117 6.05 12.13 10.41
C SER A 117 7.36 12.84 10.75
N ASN A 118 7.75 12.91 12.03
CA ASN A 118 8.94 13.65 12.46
C ASN A 118 10.27 13.08 11.96
N MET A 119 10.32 11.84 11.45
CA MET A 119 11.52 11.43 10.74
C MET A 119 11.78 12.27 9.50
N ALA A 120 10.71 12.69 8.81
CA ALA A 120 10.77 13.57 7.65
C ALA A 120 10.88 15.06 8.03
N PHE A 121 10.78 15.41 9.31
CA PHE A 121 10.90 16.79 9.80
C PHE A 121 12.30 17.32 9.52
N GLN A 122 12.37 18.42 8.78
CA GLN A 122 13.63 18.94 8.26
C GLN A 122 14.37 19.77 9.31
N LEU A 123 15.70 19.79 9.24
CA LEU A 123 16.53 20.58 10.14
C LEU A 123 16.20 22.08 10.09
N SER A 124 15.88 22.60 8.91
CA SER A 124 15.50 24.00 8.72
C SER A 124 14.20 24.39 9.44
N TRP A 125 13.35 23.42 9.80
CA TRP A 125 12.08 23.66 10.48
C TRP A 125 12.20 23.66 12.01
N VAL A 126 13.36 23.27 12.55
CA VAL A 126 13.64 23.37 13.99
C VAL A 126 13.71 24.86 14.37
N ALA A 127 13.32 25.21 15.59
CA ALA A 127 13.32 26.60 16.07
C ALA A 127 14.65 27.33 15.81
N ASP A 128 15.79 26.69 16.09
CA ASP A 128 17.13 27.22 15.83
C ASP A 128 17.74 26.74 14.48
N GLY A 129 16.89 26.33 13.53
CA GLY A 129 17.29 25.67 12.29
C GLY A 129 18.28 26.48 11.47
N ALA A 130 18.06 27.78 11.31
CA ALA A 130 18.96 28.67 10.56
C ALA A 130 20.38 28.70 11.15
N TYR A 131 20.49 28.76 12.48
CA TYR A 131 21.79 28.70 13.16
C TYR A 131 22.44 27.33 12.95
N LEU A 132 21.71 26.23 13.18
CA LEU A 132 22.24 24.88 13.00
C LEU A 132 22.71 24.60 11.56
N VAL A 133 21.98 25.09 10.57
CA VAL A 133 22.36 25.04 9.15
C VAL A 133 23.65 25.83 8.90
N SER A 134 23.79 27.03 9.47
CA SER A 134 25.03 27.82 9.33
C SER A 134 26.26 27.08 9.89
N GLN A 135 26.07 26.32 10.96
CA GLN A 135 27.14 25.55 11.62
C GLN A 135 27.43 24.21 10.93
N ALA A 136 26.60 23.75 10.01
CA ALA A 136 26.72 22.44 9.37
C ALA A 136 28.08 22.21 8.70
N GLY A 137 28.71 23.25 8.17
CA GLY A 137 30.03 23.17 7.54
C GLY A 137 31.18 22.83 8.50
N THR A 138 30.95 22.93 9.82
CA THR A 138 31.94 22.53 10.83
C THR A 138 31.96 21.02 11.08
N LEU A 139 31.04 20.27 10.47
CA LEU A 139 30.86 18.82 10.65
C LEU A 139 31.02 18.03 9.34
N PRO A 140 32.10 18.22 8.55
CA PRO A 140 32.24 17.61 7.23
C PRO A 140 32.41 16.07 7.27
N HIS A 141 32.67 15.51 8.44
CA HIS A 141 32.75 14.07 8.69
C HIS A 141 31.36 13.42 8.87
N ILE A 142 30.29 14.21 8.89
CA ILE A 142 28.91 13.73 8.86
C ILE A 142 28.39 13.82 7.44
N ARG A 143 27.79 12.74 6.94
CA ARG A 143 27.25 12.67 5.58
C ARG A 143 25.88 12.03 5.55
N PHE A 144 25.06 12.53 4.63
CA PHE A 144 23.69 12.07 4.46
C PHE A 144 23.51 11.52 3.05
N PHE A 145 22.88 10.36 2.96
CA PHE A 145 22.21 9.90 1.76
C PHE A 145 20.71 10.13 1.94
N HIS A 146 20.11 10.97 1.12
CA HIS A 146 18.66 11.15 1.11
C HIS A 146 18.04 10.29 0.01
N THR A 147 17.17 9.35 0.42
CA THR A 147 16.37 8.56 -0.51
C THR A 147 15.13 9.36 -0.89
N PRO A 148 14.93 9.70 -2.17
CA PRO A 148 13.70 10.31 -2.63
C PRO A 148 12.50 9.41 -2.35
N ASN A 149 11.33 10.01 -2.21
CA ASN A 149 10.09 9.30 -1.96
C ASN A 149 9.55 8.69 -3.26
N PHE A 150 9.44 7.36 -3.28
CA PHE A 150 8.76 6.61 -4.34
C PHE A 150 8.30 5.25 -3.82
N THR A 151 7.41 4.60 -4.57
CA THR A 151 6.72 3.38 -4.17
C THR A 151 7.06 2.23 -5.11
N SER A 152 7.08 1.00 -4.61
CA SER A 152 7.25 -0.20 -5.43
C SER A 152 6.55 -1.39 -4.79
N LEU A 153 5.28 -1.60 -5.13
CA LEU A 153 4.55 -2.75 -4.57
C LEU A 153 5.03 -4.07 -5.17
N GLU A 154 5.29 -4.12 -6.47
CA GLU A 154 5.52 -5.35 -7.23
C GLU A 154 6.84 -6.03 -6.86
N ALA A 155 7.94 -5.28 -6.85
CA ALA A 155 9.29 -5.82 -6.70
C ALA A 155 10.17 -4.96 -5.81
N GLU A 156 11.14 -5.61 -5.16
CA GLU A 156 12.25 -4.92 -4.51
C GLU A 156 13.15 -4.24 -5.54
N GLN A 157 13.48 -2.99 -5.29
CA GLN A 157 14.42 -2.24 -6.12
C GLN A 157 15.84 -2.70 -5.81
N LYS A 158 16.66 -2.85 -6.86
CA LYS A 158 18.04 -3.33 -6.72
C LYS A 158 19.04 -2.24 -6.36
N GLU A 159 18.77 -1.02 -6.82
CA GLU A 159 19.68 0.13 -6.73
C GLU A 159 18.99 1.31 -6.00
N PRO A 160 19.69 2.00 -5.09
CA PRO A 160 19.13 3.16 -4.41
C PRO A 160 18.97 4.33 -5.38
N ARG A 161 18.04 5.24 -5.05
CA ARG A 161 17.91 6.55 -5.69
C ARG A 161 18.39 7.62 -4.72
N GLY A 162 19.17 8.57 -5.19
CA GLY A 162 19.76 9.62 -4.36
C GLY A 162 21.29 9.60 -4.39
N GLU A 163 21.86 10.50 -3.60
CA GLU A 163 23.29 10.76 -3.58
C GLU A 163 23.80 10.95 -2.15
N TRP A 164 25.02 10.51 -1.90
CA TRP A 164 25.75 10.87 -0.70
C TRP A 164 26.16 12.34 -0.76
N LYS A 165 25.88 13.08 0.31
CA LYS A 165 26.19 14.50 0.43
C LYS A 165 26.91 14.79 1.73
N VAL A 166 28.01 15.53 1.62
CA VAL A 166 28.70 16.13 2.77
C VAL A 166 27.75 17.11 3.45
N LEU A 167 27.70 17.08 4.79
CA LEU A 167 26.91 18.03 5.55
C LEU A 167 27.54 19.42 5.45
N SER A 168 26.74 20.39 5.01
CA SER A 168 27.15 21.77 4.75
C SER A 168 25.94 22.70 4.86
N PRO A 169 26.11 24.03 4.94
CA PRO A 169 24.98 24.95 4.92
C PRO A 169 24.06 24.81 3.70
N LYS A 170 24.59 24.29 2.58
CA LYS A 170 23.82 24.03 1.35
C LYS A 170 22.96 22.76 1.44
N THR A 171 23.44 21.73 2.13
CA THR A 171 22.81 20.40 2.15
C THR A 171 21.99 20.15 3.41
N ALA A 172 22.38 20.77 4.52
CA ALA A 172 21.75 20.64 5.83
C ALA A 172 20.28 21.05 5.92
N PRO A 173 19.74 22.05 5.18
CA PRO A 173 18.36 22.49 5.38
C PRO A 173 17.32 21.38 5.26
N ASN A 174 17.55 20.41 4.38
CA ASN A 174 16.58 19.37 4.01
C ASN A 174 16.87 18.00 4.64
N VAL A 175 17.90 17.87 5.50
CA VAL A 175 18.14 16.60 6.21
C VAL A 175 17.13 16.44 7.34
N SER A 176 16.86 15.19 7.73
CA SER A 176 16.06 14.89 8.92
C SER A 176 16.67 15.55 10.16
N ALA A 177 15.88 16.31 10.92
CA ALA A 177 16.31 16.90 12.18
C ALA A 177 16.69 15.82 13.20
N VAL A 178 15.87 14.75 13.30
CA VAL A 178 16.14 13.59 14.15
C VAL A 178 17.46 12.94 13.74
N GLY A 179 17.65 12.68 12.44
CA GLY A 179 18.90 12.14 11.90
C GLY A 179 20.11 13.04 12.15
N TYR A 180 19.97 14.37 12.03
CA TYR A 180 21.02 15.34 12.29
C TYR A 180 21.47 15.32 13.75
N PHE A 181 20.55 15.40 14.70
CA PHE A 181 20.90 15.41 16.12
C PHE A 181 21.52 14.08 16.55
N PHE A 182 20.99 12.96 16.05
CA PHE A 182 21.56 11.64 16.27
C PHE A 182 22.99 11.55 15.74
N ALA A 183 23.21 11.90 14.46
CA ALA A 183 24.53 11.83 13.85
C ALA A 183 25.55 12.74 14.53
N ARG A 184 25.13 13.96 14.90
CA ARG A 184 25.98 14.93 15.59
C ARG A 184 26.38 14.45 16.98
N GLN A 185 25.47 13.84 17.72
CA GLN A 185 25.77 13.27 19.02
C GLN A 185 26.70 12.07 18.89
N LEU A 186 26.40 11.15 17.97
CA LEU A 186 27.20 9.97 17.71
C LEU A 186 28.65 10.32 17.30
N ALA A 187 28.81 11.30 16.42
CA ALA A 187 30.12 11.78 15.97
C ALA A 187 30.93 12.38 17.13
N ARG A 188 30.27 13.14 18.03
CA ARG A 188 30.91 13.69 19.23
C ARG A 188 31.35 12.62 20.22
N ASP A 189 30.52 11.62 20.45
CA ASP A 189 30.82 10.60 21.46
C ASP A 189 31.91 9.64 20.96
N LEU A 190 31.82 9.24 19.68
CA LEU A 190 32.69 8.21 19.12
C LEU A 190 33.92 8.76 18.40
N HIS A 191 33.96 10.06 18.10
CA HIS A 191 35.05 10.72 17.40
C HIS A 191 35.40 10.06 16.06
N VAL A 192 34.38 9.68 15.29
CA VAL A 192 34.51 9.04 13.98
C VAL A 192 33.55 9.63 12.94
N PRO A 193 33.82 9.44 11.64
CA PRO A 193 32.84 9.74 10.60
C PRO A 193 31.49 9.07 10.85
N VAL A 194 30.42 9.75 10.43
CA VAL A 194 29.05 9.24 10.56
C VAL A 194 28.31 9.38 9.23
N GLY A 195 27.77 8.27 8.75
CA GLY A 195 26.88 8.22 7.60
C GLY A 195 25.43 7.96 8.01
N ILE A 196 24.50 8.76 7.50
CA ILE A 196 23.07 8.53 7.67
C ILE A 196 22.44 8.23 6.32
N VAL A 197 21.83 7.05 6.20
CA VAL A 197 20.91 6.75 5.09
C VAL A 197 19.50 7.07 5.54
N HIS A 198 18.90 8.11 4.97
CA HIS A 198 17.58 8.59 5.31
C HIS A 198 16.55 8.13 4.29
N ALA A 199 15.51 7.43 4.75
CA ALA A 199 14.36 7.00 3.97
C ALA A 199 13.10 7.04 4.85
N SER A 200 12.37 8.15 4.78
CA SER A 200 11.13 8.36 5.54
C SER A 200 10.03 8.96 4.68
N TRP A 201 8.78 8.73 5.07
CA TRP A 201 7.61 9.34 4.41
C TRP A 201 6.55 9.63 5.46
N GLY A 202 6.08 10.89 5.54
CA GLY A 202 5.03 11.29 6.46
C GLY A 202 3.67 10.63 6.18
N GLY A 203 2.91 10.32 7.23
CA GLY A 203 1.53 9.85 7.08
C GLY A 203 1.41 8.42 6.56
N VAL A 204 2.32 7.52 6.95
CA VAL A 204 2.31 6.12 6.49
C VAL A 204 2.35 5.13 7.66
N PRO A 205 1.71 3.95 7.55
CA PRO A 205 1.78 2.92 8.57
C PRO A 205 3.12 2.16 8.50
N LEU A 206 3.55 1.60 9.64
CA LEU A 206 4.79 0.80 9.74
C LEU A 206 4.85 -0.33 8.71
N ARG A 207 3.70 -0.95 8.41
CA ARG A 207 3.58 -2.08 7.44
C ARG A 207 4.12 -1.75 6.04
N THR A 208 4.22 -0.48 5.66
CA THR A 208 4.81 -0.06 4.38
C THR A 208 6.33 -0.28 4.31
N PHE A 209 7.01 -0.27 5.46
CA PHE A 209 8.45 -0.47 5.60
C PHE A 209 8.82 -1.91 5.98
N MET A 210 7.86 -2.82 6.00
CA MET A 210 8.11 -4.24 6.23
C MET A 210 8.30 -5.01 4.91
N PRO A 211 9.27 -5.95 4.84
CA PRO A 211 9.33 -6.87 3.72
C PRO A 211 8.17 -7.88 3.75
N ARG A 212 7.84 -8.49 2.60
CA ARG A 212 6.77 -9.50 2.50
C ARG A 212 7.03 -10.70 3.41
N GLU A 213 8.29 -11.12 3.53
CA GLU A 213 8.69 -12.22 4.41
C GLU A 213 8.40 -11.92 5.89
N GLY A 214 8.33 -10.64 6.27
CA GLY A 214 7.92 -10.23 7.61
C GLY A 214 6.47 -10.62 7.90
N PHE A 215 5.55 -10.39 6.96
CA PHE A 215 4.15 -10.78 7.10
C PHE A 215 3.96 -12.30 7.05
N GLN A 216 4.73 -13.00 6.22
CA GLN A 216 4.72 -14.47 6.17
C GLN A 216 5.06 -15.09 7.53
N LYS A 217 6.11 -14.58 8.19
CA LYS A 217 6.53 -15.07 9.51
C LYS A 217 5.52 -14.79 10.62
N LEU A 218 4.75 -13.72 10.49
CA LEU A 218 3.66 -13.40 11.41
C LEU A 218 2.37 -14.18 11.14
N GLY A 219 2.30 -14.96 10.05
CA GLY A 219 1.05 -15.59 9.62
C GLY A 219 -0.01 -14.58 9.15
N ARG A 220 0.41 -13.38 8.71
CA ARG A 220 -0.48 -12.33 8.18
C ARG A 220 -0.80 -12.58 6.70
N GLU A 221 -1.43 -13.71 6.43
CA GLU A 221 -1.86 -14.11 5.09
C GLU A 221 -2.86 -13.10 4.50
N ASP A 222 -3.68 -12.48 5.35
CA ASP A 222 -4.60 -11.40 4.99
C ASP A 222 -3.88 -10.24 4.27
N ILE A 223 -2.74 -9.76 4.81
CA ILE A 223 -1.94 -8.69 4.20
C ILE A 223 -1.29 -9.15 2.90
N LEU A 224 -0.79 -10.39 2.85
CA LEU A 224 -0.16 -10.92 1.64
C LEU A 224 -1.16 -11.10 0.50
N LEU A 225 -2.38 -11.54 0.82
CA LEU A 225 -3.48 -11.61 -0.12
C LEU A 225 -3.93 -10.23 -0.58
N ASP A 226 -3.94 -9.23 0.31
CA ASP A 226 -4.21 -7.84 -0.05
C ASP A 226 -3.20 -7.28 -1.06
N ILE A 227 -1.89 -7.48 -0.81
CA ILE A 227 -0.83 -7.13 -1.76
C ILE A 227 -1.06 -7.83 -3.11
N ALA A 228 -1.34 -9.14 -3.08
CA ALA A 228 -1.54 -9.92 -4.29
C ALA A 228 -2.78 -9.47 -5.08
N ALA A 229 -3.90 -9.21 -4.41
CA ALA A 229 -5.13 -8.71 -5.00
C ALA A 229 -4.92 -7.31 -5.59
N THR A 230 -4.22 -6.42 -4.88
CA THR A 230 -3.88 -5.08 -5.39
C THR A 230 -3.03 -5.17 -6.66
N LEU A 231 -2.04 -6.05 -6.70
CA LEU A 231 -1.21 -6.26 -7.89
C LEU A 231 -2.01 -6.89 -9.04
N ALA A 232 -2.94 -7.80 -8.73
CA ALA A 232 -3.85 -8.40 -9.71
C ALA A 232 -4.84 -7.37 -10.28
N ASN A 233 -5.31 -6.42 -9.47
CA ASN A 233 -6.16 -5.32 -9.93
C ASN A 233 -5.42 -4.34 -10.86
N VAL A 234 -4.12 -4.11 -10.63
CA VAL A 234 -3.28 -3.33 -11.57
C VAL A 234 -3.03 -4.07 -12.89
N LYS A 235 -3.19 -5.40 -12.91
CA LYS A 235 -3.12 -6.23 -14.13
C LYS A 235 -4.52 -6.63 -14.67
N GLN A 236 -5.58 -6.18 -14.00
CA GLN A 236 -7.00 -6.58 -14.08
C GLN A 236 -7.29 -8.09 -14.22
N ALA A 237 -7.92 -8.62 -13.16
CA ALA A 237 -8.92 -9.69 -13.16
C ALA A 237 -8.55 -11.04 -13.83
N ASP A 238 -7.60 -11.76 -13.24
CA ASP A 238 -7.68 -13.22 -13.24
C ASP A 238 -7.08 -13.81 -11.95
N LEU A 239 -7.88 -14.59 -11.22
CA LEU A 239 -7.41 -15.31 -10.03
C LEU A 239 -6.48 -16.47 -10.39
N THR A 240 -6.34 -16.81 -11.68
CA THR A 240 -5.44 -17.89 -12.17
C THR A 240 -3.97 -17.73 -11.80
N GLY A 241 -3.54 -16.55 -11.32
CA GLY A 241 -2.19 -16.30 -10.81
C GLY A 241 -1.95 -16.60 -9.34
N LEU A 242 -3.00 -16.86 -8.54
CA LEU A 242 -2.84 -17.26 -7.13
C LEU A 242 -2.51 -18.76 -7.03
N PRO A 243 -1.64 -19.18 -6.09
CA PRO A 243 -1.49 -20.60 -5.75
C PRO A 243 -2.86 -21.24 -5.47
N SER A 244 -3.13 -22.43 -6.02
CA SER A 244 -4.46 -23.06 -5.97
C SER A 244 -5.03 -23.17 -4.55
N ASN A 245 -4.15 -23.38 -3.56
CA ASN A 245 -4.50 -23.44 -2.15
C ASN A 245 -5.02 -22.11 -1.55
N ALA A 246 -4.67 -20.96 -2.13
CA ALA A 246 -5.20 -19.65 -1.73
C ALA A 246 -6.58 -19.40 -2.35
N GLN A 247 -6.77 -19.83 -3.61
CA GLN A 247 -8.07 -19.75 -4.29
C GLN A 247 -9.12 -20.65 -3.59
N GLU A 248 -8.74 -21.87 -3.23
CA GLU A 248 -9.60 -22.81 -2.51
C GLU A 248 -9.98 -22.30 -1.12
N ARG A 249 -9.02 -21.72 -0.37
CA ARG A 249 -9.30 -21.15 0.96
C ARG A 249 -10.25 -19.96 0.90
N LEU A 250 -10.10 -19.06 -0.08
CA LEU A 250 -10.99 -17.90 -0.20
C LEU A 250 -12.44 -18.31 -0.50
N LYS A 251 -12.66 -19.38 -1.27
CA LYS A 251 -13.99 -19.96 -1.52
C LYS A 251 -14.67 -20.45 -0.23
N GLU A 252 -13.90 -20.82 0.80
CA GLU A 252 -14.46 -21.23 2.08
C GLU A 252 -14.65 -20.08 3.07
N ILE A 253 -13.70 -19.13 3.12
CA ILE A 253 -13.69 -18.09 4.15
C ILE A 253 -14.72 -17.00 3.87
N ILE A 254 -14.91 -16.62 2.60
CA ILE A 254 -15.83 -15.53 2.22
C ILE A 254 -17.28 -15.85 2.62
N PRO A 255 -17.87 -17.00 2.25
CA PRO A 255 -19.24 -17.33 2.66
C PRO A 255 -19.39 -17.43 4.18
N LYS A 256 -18.43 -18.06 4.87
CA LYS A 256 -18.45 -18.19 6.34
C LYS A 256 -18.40 -16.85 7.06
N TRP A 257 -17.70 -15.86 6.51
CA TRP A 257 -17.69 -14.51 7.06
C TRP A 257 -19.01 -13.79 6.79
N GLN A 258 -19.56 -13.89 5.57
CA GLN A 258 -20.86 -13.30 5.22
C GLN A 258 -21.97 -13.82 6.13
N ASP A 259 -22.04 -15.13 6.34
CA ASP A 259 -23.03 -15.74 7.25
C ASP A 259 -22.91 -15.18 8.67
N LYS A 260 -21.69 -15.05 9.19
CA LYS A 260 -21.44 -14.49 10.53
C LYS A 260 -21.80 -13.00 10.61
N PHE A 261 -21.48 -12.23 9.56
CA PHE A 261 -21.78 -10.81 9.49
C PHE A 261 -23.30 -10.56 9.44
N LEU A 262 -24.03 -11.28 8.58
CA LEU A 262 -25.48 -11.21 8.48
C LEU A 262 -26.17 -11.68 9.77
N ALA A 263 -25.59 -12.63 10.50
CA ALA A 263 -26.10 -13.07 11.80
C ALA A 263 -26.00 -12.00 12.91
N THR A 264 -25.33 -10.86 12.67
CA THR A 264 -25.27 -9.74 13.62
C THR A 264 -26.47 -8.81 13.53
N GLU A 265 -27.35 -9.02 12.54
CA GLU A 265 -28.62 -8.31 12.44
C GLU A 265 -29.44 -8.52 13.70
N LYS A 266 -29.80 -7.42 14.37
CA LYS A 266 -30.61 -7.47 15.58
C LYS A 266 -32.04 -7.82 15.22
N LYS A 267 -32.59 -8.77 15.97
CA LYS A 267 -33.97 -9.22 15.78
C LYS A 267 -34.97 -8.08 15.96
N GLU A 268 -34.73 -7.19 16.93
CA GLU A 268 -35.59 -6.07 17.26
C GLU A 268 -35.67 -5.05 16.10
N ASP A 269 -34.52 -4.75 15.50
CA ASP A 269 -34.41 -3.83 14.35
C ASP A 269 -35.18 -4.41 13.15
N ARG A 270 -34.98 -5.70 12.86
CA ARG A 270 -35.70 -6.43 11.81
C ARG A 270 -37.21 -6.44 12.04
N GLU A 271 -37.66 -6.67 13.27
CA GLU A 271 -39.08 -6.66 13.63
C GLU A 271 -39.70 -5.27 13.48
N ALA A 272 -38.95 -4.21 13.79
CA ALA A 272 -39.39 -2.83 13.59
C ALA A 272 -39.49 -2.43 12.10
N ALA A 273 -38.64 -3.01 11.25
CA ALA A 273 -38.63 -2.79 9.81
C ALA A 273 -39.54 -3.74 9.00
N ARG A 274 -40.21 -4.69 9.65
CA ARG A 274 -40.96 -5.78 8.98
C ARG A 274 -42.04 -5.33 7.99
N ASP A 275 -42.54 -4.10 8.12
CA ASP A 275 -43.61 -3.54 7.30
C ASP A 275 -43.08 -2.50 6.29
N TRP A 276 -41.77 -2.26 6.24
CA TRP A 276 -41.19 -1.17 5.46
C TRP A 276 -41.21 -1.41 3.95
N MET A 277 -41.55 -2.61 3.48
CA MET A 277 -41.82 -2.87 2.07
C MET A 277 -43.24 -2.48 1.65
N ASN A 278 -44.16 -2.30 2.60
CA ASN A 278 -45.59 -2.21 2.30
C ASN A 278 -46.00 -0.82 1.78
N PRO A 279 -46.96 -0.75 0.83
CA PRO A 279 -47.38 0.52 0.22
C PRO A 279 -48.13 1.44 1.18
N ALA A 280 -48.75 0.89 2.23
CA ALA A 280 -49.51 1.64 3.23
C ALA A 280 -48.68 2.13 4.43
N LEU A 281 -47.36 1.94 4.42
CA LEU A 281 -46.48 2.35 5.51
C LEU A 281 -46.61 3.86 5.78
N ASP A 282 -46.69 4.23 7.06
CA ASP A 282 -46.46 5.60 7.50
C ASP A 282 -44.98 5.97 7.36
N GLU A 283 -44.68 6.92 6.48
CA GLU A 283 -43.33 7.39 6.20
C GLU A 283 -42.86 8.48 7.19
N THR A 284 -43.58 8.69 8.29
CA THR A 284 -43.13 9.52 9.40
C THR A 284 -41.78 9.01 9.94
N GLY A 285 -40.78 9.90 9.96
CA GLY A 285 -39.41 9.57 10.36
C GLY A 285 -38.50 9.09 9.23
N TRP A 286 -38.97 9.03 7.98
CA TRP A 286 -38.12 8.80 6.81
C TRP A 286 -37.52 10.09 6.28
N THR A 287 -36.24 10.06 5.96
CA THR A 287 -35.50 11.24 5.47
C THR A 287 -35.57 11.31 3.96
N ALA A 288 -35.90 12.47 3.41
CA ALA A 288 -35.87 12.67 1.95
C ALA A 288 -34.43 12.75 1.46
N LEU A 289 -34.10 12.00 0.40
CA LEU A 289 -32.82 12.13 -0.27
C LEU A 289 -32.85 13.38 -1.15
N ALA A 290 -31.86 14.26 -0.98
CA ALA A 290 -31.77 15.50 -1.76
C ALA A 290 -31.58 15.17 -3.24
N SER A 291 -32.60 15.44 -4.05
CA SER A 291 -32.51 15.36 -5.51
C SER A 291 -31.68 16.53 -6.02
N LYS A 292 -30.38 16.35 -6.20
CA LYS A 292 -29.60 17.29 -7.03
C LYS A 292 -29.68 16.77 -8.45
N VAL A 293 -30.31 17.57 -9.32
CA VAL A 293 -30.58 17.24 -10.74
C VAL A 293 -29.32 16.86 -11.53
N GLU A 294 -28.13 17.17 -11.00
CA GLU A 294 -26.82 16.89 -11.59
C GLU A 294 -26.02 15.78 -10.89
N GLU A 295 -26.44 15.27 -9.71
CA GLU A 295 -25.74 14.19 -9.00
C GLU A 295 -26.44 12.84 -9.26
N THR A 296 -25.75 11.97 -10.00
CA THR A 296 -26.20 10.64 -10.43
C THR A 296 -26.03 9.57 -9.34
N SER A 297 -26.06 9.95 -8.06
CA SER A 297 -25.89 9.01 -6.93
C SER A 297 -26.51 9.56 -5.66
N PHE A 298 -27.35 8.77 -4.99
CA PHE A 298 -27.87 9.08 -3.67
C PHE A 298 -27.00 8.42 -2.62
N MET A 299 -26.02 9.19 -2.13
CA MET A 299 -25.12 8.76 -1.06
C MET A 299 -25.69 9.13 0.30
N THR A 300 -25.77 8.17 1.21
CA THR A 300 -26.08 8.45 2.61
C THR A 300 -24.79 8.39 3.42
N LYS A 301 -24.70 9.15 4.52
CA LYS A 301 -23.63 8.97 5.51
C LYS A 301 -23.92 7.80 6.46
N ALA A 302 -24.78 6.86 6.05
CA ALA A 302 -25.21 5.78 6.93
C ALA A 302 -24.01 4.95 7.37
N PRO A 303 -23.97 4.48 8.64
CA PRO A 303 -22.93 3.58 9.08
C PRO A 303 -23.09 2.20 8.43
N ILE A 304 -22.12 1.32 8.64
CA ILE A 304 -22.22 -0.10 8.25
C ILE A 304 -23.46 -0.71 8.92
N GLY A 305 -24.35 -1.31 8.14
CA GLY A 305 -25.68 -1.65 8.59
C GLY A 305 -26.63 -2.01 7.46
N ILE A 306 -27.92 -1.90 7.77
CA ILE A 306 -29.00 -2.15 6.82
C ILE A 306 -29.78 -0.84 6.66
N GLU A 307 -29.91 -0.40 5.41
CA GLU A 307 -30.64 0.81 5.06
C GLU A 307 -31.78 0.49 4.09
N TRP A 308 -32.90 1.15 4.28
CA TRP A 308 -34.02 1.07 3.35
C TRP A 308 -34.15 2.32 2.53
N PHE A 309 -34.49 2.13 1.26
CA PHE A 309 -34.85 3.19 0.33
C PHE A 309 -36.27 2.97 -0.18
N ARG A 310 -37.04 4.05 -0.31
CA ARG A 310 -38.41 4.00 -0.81
C ARG A 310 -38.69 5.13 -1.79
N THR A 311 -39.45 4.83 -2.84
CA THR A 311 -40.05 5.82 -3.74
C THR A 311 -41.43 5.36 -4.20
N SER A 312 -42.19 6.25 -4.82
CA SER A 312 -43.47 5.92 -5.42
C SER A 312 -43.61 6.46 -6.83
N VAL A 313 -44.35 5.73 -7.66
CA VAL A 313 -44.57 6.06 -9.07
C VAL A 313 -46.04 5.85 -9.42
N GLU A 314 -46.60 6.70 -10.28
CA GLU A 314 -47.96 6.55 -10.79
C GLU A 314 -47.95 5.63 -12.02
N ILE A 315 -48.64 4.48 -11.94
CA ILE A 315 -48.72 3.51 -13.04
C ILE A 315 -49.91 3.86 -13.95
N PRO A 316 -49.67 4.09 -15.27
CA PRO A 316 -50.72 4.36 -16.24
C PRO A 316 -51.73 3.20 -16.38
N ALA A 317 -52.96 3.51 -16.76
CA ALA A 317 -54.03 2.53 -16.93
C ALA A 317 -53.66 1.45 -17.96
N GLU A 318 -53.01 1.87 -19.05
CA GLU A 318 -52.56 1.00 -20.15
C GLU A 318 -51.44 0.02 -19.76
N TRP A 319 -50.84 0.15 -18.57
CA TRP A 319 -49.82 -0.76 -18.07
C TRP A 319 -50.40 -1.84 -17.15
N SER A 320 -51.64 -1.68 -16.69
CA SER A 320 -52.28 -2.64 -15.79
C SER A 320 -52.32 -4.04 -16.41
N GLY A 321 -51.86 -5.05 -15.68
CA GLY A 321 -51.78 -6.43 -16.16
C GLY A 321 -50.66 -6.71 -17.17
N ARG A 322 -49.66 -5.82 -17.31
CA ARG A 322 -48.47 -6.04 -18.15
C ARG A 322 -47.23 -6.27 -17.29
N GLU A 323 -46.29 -7.07 -17.80
CA GLU A 323 -44.98 -7.25 -17.16
C GLU A 323 -44.15 -5.96 -17.33
N LEU A 324 -43.56 -5.46 -16.23
CA LEU A 324 -42.71 -4.26 -16.27
C LEU A 324 -41.23 -4.64 -16.04
N LEU A 325 -40.34 -3.86 -16.63
CA LEU A 325 -38.91 -3.83 -16.29
C LEU A 325 -38.67 -2.70 -15.29
N LEU A 326 -38.11 -3.04 -14.13
CA LEU A 326 -37.59 -2.12 -13.15
C LEU A 326 -36.07 -2.05 -13.26
N SER A 327 -35.53 -0.87 -13.54
CA SER A 327 -34.09 -0.59 -13.61
C SER A 327 -33.72 0.42 -12.53
N LEU A 328 -32.75 0.09 -11.67
CA LEU A 328 -32.42 0.84 -10.45
C LEU A 328 -30.93 1.22 -10.37
N GLY A 329 -30.27 1.49 -11.51
CA GLY A 329 -28.82 1.74 -11.51
C GLY A 329 -28.04 0.65 -10.75
N ALA A 330 -26.87 0.98 -10.21
CA ALA A 330 -26.20 0.12 -9.25
C ALA A 330 -26.69 0.45 -7.82
N ILE A 331 -26.77 -0.56 -6.97
CA ILE A 331 -27.09 -0.40 -5.54
C ILE A 331 -25.88 -0.90 -4.78
N ASP A 332 -25.45 -0.15 -3.75
CA ASP A 332 -24.29 -0.57 -2.97
C ASP A 332 -24.51 -1.95 -2.36
N GLU A 333 -23.46 -2.74 -2.42
CA GLU A 333 -23.39 -4.13 -2.01
C GLU A 333 -24.63 -4.99 -2.30
N VAL A 334 -25.46 -5.31 -1.29
CA VAL A 334 -26.52 -6.33 -1.39
C VAL A 334 -27.88 -5.68 -1.29
N ASP A 335 -28.80 -6.03 -2.19
CA ASP A 335 -30.17 -5.54 -2.14
C ASP A 335 -31.22 -6.67 -2.14
N THR A 336 -32.36 -6.35 -1.53
CA THR A 336 -33.63 -6.99 -1.84
C THR A 336 -34.65 -5.92 -2.22
N THR A 337 -35.23 -6.05 -3.40
CA THR A 337 -36.13 -5.07 -3.99
C THR A 337 -37.57 -5.58 -4.02
N TYR A 338 -38.50 -4.70 -3.63
CA TYR A 338 -39.93 -4.95 -3.49
C TYR A 338 -40.75 -3.98 -4.34
N PHE A 339 -41.84 -4.48 -4.90
CA PHE A 339 -42.88 -3.71 -5.57
C PHE A 339 -44.22 -3.96 -4.87
N ASN A 340 -44.84 -2.91 -4.33
CA ASN A 340 -46.08 -3.00 -3.54
C ASN A 340 -46.03 -4.07 -2.43
N GLY A 341 -44.89 -4.18 -1.75
CA GLY A 341 -44.67 -5.15 -0.67
C GLY A 341 -44.28 -6.56 -1.12
N VAL A 342 -44.31 -6.86 -2.42
CA VAL A 342 -43.92 -8.17 -2.96
C VAL A 342 -42.48 -8.11 -3.46
N LYS A 343 -41.64 -9.06 -3.05
CA LYS A 343 -40.25 -9.15 -3.53
C LYS A 343 -40.24 -9.42 -5.05
N VAL A 344 -39.56 -8.57 -5.81
CA VAL A 344 -39.39 -8.69 -7.27
C VAL A 344 -37.95 -8.96 -7.68
N GLY A 345 -36.99 -8.73 -6.79
CA GLY A 345 -35.59 -8.92 -7.09
C GLY A 345 -34.69 -8.98 -5.87
N SER A 346 -33.49 -9.48 -6.08
CA SER A 346 -32.36 -9.33 -5.15
C SER A 346 -31.07 -9.57 -5.88
N THR A 347 -30.02 -8.91 -5.45
CA THR A 347 -28.64 -9.18 -5.86
C THR A 347 -27.79 -9.22 -4.61
N GLY A 348 -27.16 -10.36 -4.38
CA GLY A 348 -26.31 -10.58 -3.22
C GLY A 348 -24.87 -10.91 -3.60
N PHE A 349 -24.14 -11.37 -2.59
CA PHE A 349 -22.72 -11.75 -2.67
C PHE A 349 -22.39 -12.82 -3.72
N GLU A 350 -23.40 -13.56 -4.19
CA GLU A 350 -23.28 -14.55 -5.26
C GLU A 350 -23.04 -13.95 -6.65
N VAL A 351 -23.33 -12.65 -6.82
CA VAL A 351 -23.15 -11.94 -8.08
C VAL A 351 -21.76 -11.31 -8.13
N LYS A 352 -21.08 -11.51 -9.26
CA LYS A 352 -19.78 -10.87 -9.49
C LYS A 352 -19.94 -9.34 -9.51
N ASP A 353 -19.05 -8.63 -8.83
CA ASP A 353 -19.02 -7.16 -8.74
C ASP A 353 -20.36 -6.60 -8.19
N PHE A 354 -20.97 -7.32 -7.24
CA PHE A 354 -22.31 -7.04 -6.70
C PHE A 354 -22.50 -5.59 -6.21
N TRP A 355 -21.46 -4.93 -5.71
CA TRP A 355 -21.52 -3.54 -5.22
C TRP A 355 -21.72 -2.49 -6.32
N GLU A 356 -21.37 -2.79 -7.57
CA GLU A 356 -21.51 -1.86 -8.71
C GLU A 356 -22.39 -2.42 -9.83
N HIS A 357 -23.01 -3.59 -9.61
CA HIS A 357 -23.81 -4.27 -10.61
C HIS A 357 -25.12 -3.51 -10.91
N PRO A 358 -25.44 -3.11 -12.15
CA PRO A 358 -26.73 -2.48 -12.41
C PRO A 358 -27.90 -3.44 -12.19
N ARG A 359 -28.89 -3.05 -11.39
CA ARG A 359 -30.05 -3.85 -11.03
C ARG A 359 -31.17 -3.71 -12.05
N LYS A 360 -31.62 -4.86 -12.56
CA LYS A 360 -32.76 -4.98 -13.47
C LYS A 360 -33.64 -6.14 -13.01
N TYR A 361 -34.88 -5.84 -12.64
CA TYR A 361 -35.84 -6.82 -12.15
C TYR A 361 -37.12 -6.79 -12.97
N ALA A 362 -37.70 -7.96 -13.21
CA ALA A 362 -39.02 -8.08 -13.82
C ALA A 362 -40.09 -7.94 -12.74
N ILE A 363 -41.09 -7.11 -12.99
CA ILE A 363 -42.30 -7.01 -12.17
C ILE A 363 -43.40 -7.83 -12.86
N PRO A 364 -43.88 -8.91 -12.24
CA PRO A 364 -44.95 -9.74 -12.79
C PRO A 364 -46.24 -8.96 -13.05
N ALA A 365 -46.92 -9.29 -14.14
CA ALA A 365 -48.13 -8.62 -14.62
C ALA A 365 -49.26 -8.55 -13.57
N GLU A 366 -49.39 -9.59 -12.76
CA GLU A 366 -50.40 -9.71 -11.69
C GLU A 366 -50.24 -8.68 -10.56
N LEU A 367 -49.02 -8.13 -10.39
CA LEU A 367 -48.75 -7.08 -9.41
C LEU A 367 -49.06 -5.68 -9.93
N VAL A 368 -49.18 -5.53 -11.25
CA VAL A 368 -49.24 -4.23 -11.92
C VAL A 368 -50.69 -3.80 -12.06
N LYS A 369 -51.06 -2.77 -11.30
CA LYS A 369 -52.38 -2.14 -11.32
C LYS A 369 -52.20 -0.66 -11.59
N GLN A 370 -53.17 -0.07 -12.28
CA GLN A 370 -53.26 1.39 -12.40
C GLN A 370 -53.22 2.05 -11.01
N GLY A 371 -52.53 3.18 -10.91
CA GLY A 371 -52.47 3.98 -9.69
C GLY A 371 -51.07 4.09 -9.10
N LYS A 372 -50.98 4.67 -7.91
CA LYS A 372 -49.74 4.75 -7.14
C LYS A 372 -49.18 3.37 -6.81
N ALA A 373 -47.95 3.11 -7.24
CA ALA A 373 -47.14 1.97 -6.82
C ALA A 373 -45.96 2.42 -5.96
N VAL A 374 -45.53 1.55 -5.05
CA VAL A 374 -44.39 1.77 -4.15
C VAL A 374 -43.26 0.80 -4.50
N ILE A 375 -42.05 1.34 -4.59
CA ILE A 375 -40.82 0.57 -4.71
C ILE A 375 -40.06 0.74 -3.40
N ALA A 376 -39.67 -0.38 -2.79
CA ALA A 376 -38.85 -0.39 -1.59
C ALA A 376 -37.62 -1.27 -1.81
N ILE A 377 -36.47 -0.81 -1.34
CA ILE A 377 -35.18 -1.50 -1.43
C ILE A 377 -34.69 -1.66 0.00
N ARG A 378 -34.36 -2.89 0.39
CA ARG A 378 -33.60 -3.19 1.60
C ARG A 378 -32.17 -3.47 1.20
N GLU A 379 -31.27 -2.58 1.55
CA GLU A 379 -29.85 -2.65 1.24
C GLU A 379 -29.05 -3.05 2.48
N ILE A 380 -28.04 -3.91 2.29
CA ILE A 380 -27.10 -4.32 3.32
C ILE A 380 -25.73 -3.76 2.93
N ASN A 381 -25.26 -2.79 3.71
CA ASN A 381 -23.97 -2.16 3.54
C ASN A 381 -22.97 -2.68 4.59
N SER A 382 -22.01 -3.48 4.13
CA SER A 382 -20.89 -3.98 4.92
C SER A 382 -19.63 -3.11 4.85
N PHE A 383 -19.58 -2.05 4.04
CA PHE A 383 -18.42 -1.16 3.94
C PHE A 383 -18.70 0.22 3.33
N GLY A 384 -18.14 1.26 3.93
CA GLY A 384 -18.20 2.61 3.34
C GLY A 384 -19.57 3.27 3.52
N ALA A 385 -19.95 4.08 2.54
CA ALA A 385 -21.19 4.84 2.55
C ALA A 385 -22.22 4.10 1.70
N SER A 386 -23.41 3.90 2.24
CA SER A 386 -24.54 3.29 1.53
C SER A 386 -25.03 4.21 0.40
N GLY A 387 -25.60 3.61 -0.64
CA GLY A 387 -26.24 4.41 -1.65
C GLY A 387 -26.79 3.71 -2.87
N LEU A 388 -27.41 4.54 -3.68
CA LEU A 388 -28.02 4.24 -4.97
C LEU A 388 -27.20 4.97 -6.04
N PHE A 389 -26.56 4.26 -6.97
CA PHE A 389 -25.57 4.78 -7.93
C PHE A 389 -25.96 4.65 -9.40
N GLY A 390 -25.43 5.52 -10.25
CA GLY A 390 -25.51 5.39 -11.71
C GLY A 390 -26.29 6.51 -12.39
N PRO A 391 -26.09 6.70 -13.69
CA PRO A 391 -26.62 7.85 -14.41
C PRO A 391 -28.15 7.91 -14.33
N ALA A 392 -28.72 9.12 -14.35
CA ALA A 392 -30.14 9.34 -14.12
C ALA A 392 -31.07 8.50 -15.03
N ASP A 393 -30.62 8.19 -16.25
CA ASP A 393 -31.36 7.39 -17.24
C ASP A 393 -31.31 5.87 -16.99
N ALA A 394 -30.47 5.41 -16.05
CA ALA A 394 -30.45 4.02 -15.58
C ALA A 394 -31.58 3.70 -14.59
N TRP A 395 -32.29 4.73 -14.10
CA TRP A 395 -33.36 4.63 -13.10
C TRP A 395 -34.72 4.80 -13.76
N PHE A 396 -35.42 3.70 -14.03
CA PHE A 396 -36.73 3.77 -14.66
C PHE A 396 -37.57 2.52 -14.42
N ILE A 397 -38.87 2.68 -14.65
CA ILE A 397 -39.82 1.59 -14.84
C ILE A 397 -40.47 1.73 -16.22
N ALA A 398 -40.64 0.62 -16.94
CA ALA A 398 -41.27 0.60 -18.27
C ALA A 398 -41.94 -0.75 -18.53
N PRO A 399 -42.94 -0.85 -19.43
CA PRO A 399 -43.40 -2.13 -19.95
C PRO A 399 -42.24 -2.88 -20.61
N LYS A 400 -42.10 -4.16 -20.32
CA LYS A 400 -40.97 -4.96 -20.82
C LYS A 400 -40.97 -5.08 -22.35
N ASP A 401 -42.14 -5.04 -22.95
CA ASP A 401 -42.39 -5.08 -24.39
C ASP A 401 -42.37 -3.68 -25.07
N GLU A 402 -42.34 -2.59 -24.30
CA GLU A 402 -42.21 -1.20 -24.78
C GLU A 402 -41.21 -0.41 -23.92
N PRO A 403 -39.91 -0.80 -23.89
CA PRO A 403 -38.91 -0.27 -22.96
C PRO A 403 -38.54 1.21 -23.19
N GLU A 404 -39.03 1.83 -24.27
CA GLU A 404 -38.95 3.26 -24.55
C GLU A 404 -39.96 4.08 -23.76
N LYS A 405 -41.09 3.48 -23.33
CA LYS A 405 -42.11 4.14 -22.49
C LYS A 405 -41.68 4.14 -21.02
N ARG A 406 -40.61 4.90 -20.73
CA ARG A 406 -39.99 4.96 -19.41
C ARG A 406 -40.64 6.01 -18.52
N ILE A 407 -40.92 5.64 -17.28
CA ILE A 407 -41.13 6.61 -16.19
C ILE A 407 -39.81 6.68 -15.40
N PRO A 408 -39.15 7.86 -15.34
CA PRO A 408 -37.94 8.04 -14.56
C PRO A 408 -38.15 7.79 -13.06
N LEU A 409 -37.17 7.16 -12.42
CA LEU A 409 -37.14 6.90 -10.97
C LEU A 409 -35.96 7.61 -10.29
N ASN A 410 -35.41 8.65 -10.90
CA ASN A 410 -34.25 9.39 -10.40
C ASN A 410 -34.59 10.52 -9.42
N THR A 411 -35.80 10.54 -8.85
CA THR A 411 -36.24 11.53 -7.84
C THR A 411 -37.23 10.90 -6.86
N GLY A 412 -37.57 11.61 -5.78
CA GLY A 412 -38.62 11.20 -4.85
C GLY A 412 -38.23 10.11 -3.83
N TRP A 413 -36.95 9.75 -3.76
CA TRP A 413 -36.46 8.75 -2.83
C TRP A 413 -36.41 9.27 -1.38
N ARG A 414 -36.77 8.39 -0.47
CA ARG A 414 -36.58 8.54 0.98
C ARG A 414 -35.79 7.37 1.51
N HIS A 415 -35.10 7.57 2.63
CA HIS A 415 -34.33 6.53 3.27
C HIS A 415 -34.53 6.47 4.79
N ARG A 416 -34.27 5.30 5.37
CA ARG A 416 -34.26 5.06 6.82
C ARG A 416 -33.40 3.86 7.16
N ILE A 417 -32.60 4.00 8.23
CA ILE A 417 -31.74 2.93 8.74
C ILE A 417 -32.59 1.93 9.54
N GLU A 418 -32.52 0.65 9.18
CA GLU A 418 -33.11 -0.46 9.94
C GLU A 418 -32.30 -0.73 11.20
N GLY A 419 -30.98 -0.94 11.04
CA GLY A 419 -30.10 -1.31 12.14
C GLY A 419 -28.63 -1.30 11.74
N LEU A 420 -27.74 -1.32 12.74
CA LEU A 420 -26.30 -1.40 12.53
C LEU A 420 -25.82 -2.84 12.66
N LEU A 421 -24.87 -3.22 11.80
CA LEU A 421 -24.22 -4.53 11.86
C LEU A 421 -22.86 -4.43 12.57
N ASP A 422 -22.47 -5.48 13.28
CA ASP A 422 -21.27 -5.47 14.13
C ASP A 422 -19.99 -5.69 13.30
N ARG A 423 -19.16 -4.64 13.23
CA ARG A 423 -17.86 -4.65 12.54
C ARG A 423 -16.81 -5.54 13.22
N SER A 424 -17.03 -5.95 14.47
CA SER A 424 -16.08 -6.74 15.25
C SER A 424 -16.25 -8.26 15.05
N VAL A 425 -17.37 -8.70 14.46
CA VAL A 425 -17.63 -10.12 14.23
C VAL A 425 -16.83 -10.62 13.03
N GLY A 426 -15.80 -11.42 13.35
CA GLY A 426 -14.77 -11.85 12.41
C GLY A 426 -13.68 -10.79 12.33
N SER A 427 -12.54 -11.04 12.97
CA SER A 427 -11.46 -10.08 13.23
C SER A 427 -10.83 -9.39 12.00
N GLN A 428 -11.31 -9.66 10.79
CA GLN A 428 -11.19 -8.86 9.57
C GLN A 428 -12.08 -9.48 8.48
N ARG A 429 -12.67 -8.65 7.60
CA ARG A 429 -13.30 -9.10 6.34
C ARG A 429 -12.28 -9.96 5.57
N PRO A 430 -12.64 -11.16 5.06
CA PRO A 430 -11.76 -11.88 4.16
C PRO A 430 -11.47 -11.01 2.94
N PRO A 431 -10.24 -11.05 2.39
CA PRO A 431 -9.89 -10.23 1.24
C PRO A 431 -10.96 -10.39 0.15
N THR A 432 -11.59 -9.27 -0.22
CA THR A 432 -12.48 -9.29 -1.39
C THR A 432 -11.57 -9.54 -2.60
N PRO A 433 -11.99 -10.31 -3.61
CA PRO A 433 -11.38 -10.23 -4.92
C PRO A 433 -11.56 -8.78 -5.39
N GLY A 434 -10.59 -7.92 -5.09
CA GLY A 434 -10.81 -6.48 -5.00
C GLY A 434 -9.79 -5.70 -4.16
N GLY A 435 -9.08 -6.34 -3.22
CA GLY A 435 -7.93 -5.73 -2.52
C GLY A 435 -8.22 -4.39 -1.83
N SER A 436 -7.19 -3.81 -1.23
CA SER A 436 -7.16 -2.45 -0.71
C SER A 436 -7.74 -1.46 -1.73
N THR A 437 -8.60 -0.54 -1.29
CA THR A 437 -9.11 0.57 -2.12
C THR A 437 -8.00 1.54 -2.57
N LEU A 438 -6.78 1.37 -2.05
CA LEU A 438 -5.63 2.16 -2.43
C LEU A 438 -5.04 1.64 -3.74
N PRO A 439 -4.70 2.50 -4.72
CA PRO A 439 -4.00 2.05 -5.92
C PRO A 439 -2.64 1.43 -5.55
N ALA A 440 -2.08 0.53 -6.38
CA ALA A 440 -0.78 -0.11 -6.09
C ALA A 440 0.38 0.88 -5.92
N THR A 441 0.24 2.08 -6.48
CA THR A 441 1.20 3.18 -6.37
C THR A 441 1.04 3.98 -5.08
N HIS A 442 0.05 3.68 -4.24
CA HIS A 442 -0.18 4.41 -2.99
C HIS A 442 0.91 4.08 -1.97
N HIS A 443 1.45 5.10 -1.31
CA HIS A 443 2.57 4.97 -0.36
C HIS A 443 2.20 4.26 0.95
N CYS A 444 0.90 4.12 1.25
CA CYS A 444 0.39 3.31 2.38
C CYS A 444 0.20 1.81 2.06
N GLN A 445 0.50 1.37 0.84
CA GLN A 445 0.45 -0.05 0.50
C GLN A 445 1.48 -0.85 1.31
N PRO A 446 1.12 -2.00 1.90
CA PRO A 446 2.07 -2.82 2.63
C PRO A 446 3.31 -3.16 1.77
N THR A 447 4.50 -3.20 2.37
CA THR A 447 5.78 -3.46 1.69
C THR A 447 6.29 -2.39 0.70
N THR A 448 5.45 -1.47 0.24
CA THR A 448 5.79 -0.61 -0.91
C THR A 448 7.02 0.28 -0.68
N LEU A 449 7.21 0.80 0.54
CA LEU A 449 8.34 1.66 0.90
C LEU A 449 9.58 0.85 1.27
N PHE A 450 9.41 -0.35 1.84
CA PHE A 450 10.52 -1.28 2.02
C PHE A 450 11.17 -1.60 0.68
N ASN A 451 10.36 -2.05 -0.27
CA ASN A 451 10.80 -2.43 -1.61
C ASN A 451 11.48 -1.29 -2.35
N ALA A 452 10.92 -0.08 -2.26
CA ALA A 452 11.44 1.08 -2.96
C ALA A 452 12.69 1.67 -2.30
N MET A 453 12.63 1.92 -0.99
CA MET A 453 13.57 2.82 -0.32
C MET A 453 14.59 2.09 0.57
N MET A 454 14.32 0.84 0.98
CA MET A 454 15.19 0.09 1.90
C MET A 454 15.84 -1.14 1.29
N ALA A 455 15.10 -1.91 0.48
CA ALA A 455 15.61 -3.12 -0.18
C ALA A 455 16.89 -2.89 -1.01
N PRO A 456 17.07 -1.74 -1.69
CA PRO A 456 18.34 -1.45 -2.36
C PRO A 456 19.56 -1.45 -1.46
N TRP A 457 19.38 -1.26 -0.15
CA TRP A 457 20.47 -1.17 0.84
C TRP A 457 20.84 -2.51 1.48
N ARG A 458 20.20 -3.63 1.10
CA ARG A 458 20.52 -4.98 1.62
C ARG A 458 22.02 -5.35 1.46
N ARG A 459 22.69 -4.77 0.47
CA ARG A 459 24.13 -4.99 0.17
C ARG A 459 25.08 -4.17 1.04
N TYR A 460 24.56 -3.15 1.73
CA TYR A 460 25.34 -2.22 2.53
C TYR A 460 25.37 -2.64 4.00
N ALA A 461 26.47 -2.36 4.68
CA ALA A 461 26.61 -2.66 6.09
C ALA A 461 26.22 -1.46 6.95
N PHE A 462 25.49 -1.71 8.02
CA PHE A 462 25.04 -0.71 8.98
C PHE A 462 25.33 -1.17 10.41
N ARG A 463 25.46 -0.21 11.32
CA ARG A 463 25.48 -0.47 12.77
C ARG A 463 24.08 -0.75 13.29
N GLY A 464 23.09 0.00 12.82
CA GLY A 464 21.70 -0.13 13.22
C GLY A 464 20.76 0.87 12.54
N GLU A 465 19.55 0.95 13.07
CA GLU A 465 18.46 1.83 12.60
C GLU A 465 17.91 2.66 13.75
N ILE A 466 17.60 3.92 13.45
CA ILE A 466 16.70 4.73 14.25
C ILE A 466 15.36 4.80 13.51
N TRP A 467 14.30 4.40 14.20
CA TRP A 467 12.94 4.38 13.66
C TRP A 467 12.07 5.38 14.39
N TYR A 468 11.30 6.18 13.64
CA TYR A 468 10.30 7.07 14.21
C TYR A 468 8.90 6.69 13.73
N GLN A 469 7.99 6.41 14.66
CA GLN A 469 6.57 6.25 14.37
C GLN A 469 5.75 7.43 14.92
N GLY A 470 4.99 8.08 14.03
CA GLY A 470 3.90 9.00 14.40
C GLY A 470 2.55 8.30 14.53
N GLU A 471 1.46 9.02 14.33
CA GLU A 471 0.11 8.65 14.78
C GLU A 471 -0.65 7.70 13.84
N TYR A 472 -0.07 7.32 12.69
CA TYR A 472 -0.82 6.63 11.65
C TYR A 472 -1.36 5.26 12.11
N ASP A 473 -0.65 4.60 13.02
CA ASP A 473 -1.03 3.30 13.58
C ASP A 473 -1.81 3.38 14.90
N CYS A 474 -2.23 4.58 15.33
CA CYS A 474 -3.10 4.76 16.50
C CYS A 474 -4.44 3.99 16.34
N GLY A 475 -4.90 3.32 17.41
CA GLY A 475 -6.10 2.48 17.40
C GLY A 475 -5.88 1.07 16.84
N ARG A 476 -4.63 0.67 16.60
CA ARG A 476 -4.23 -0.66 16.11
C ARG A 476 -3.06 -1.24 16.93
N GLU A 477 -3.15 -1.16 18.25
CA GLU A 477 -2.03 -1.41 19.17
C GLU A 477 -1.47 -2.83 19.05
N GLU A 478 -2.35 -3.84 19.01
CA GLU A 478 -1.95 -5.25 18.89
C GLU A 478 -1.26 -5.53 17.55
N GLU A 479 -1.84 -5.05 16.45
CA GLU A 479 -1.26 -5.18 15.11
C GLU A 479 0.09 -4.45 15.02
N TYR A 480 0.15 -3.24 15.59
CA TYR A 480 1.36 -2.43 15.60
C TYR A 480 2.48 -3.15 16.36
N PHE A 481 2.21 -3.73 17.53
CA PHE A 481 3.19 -4.49 18.30
C PHE A 481 3.76 -5.69 17.52
N LEU A 482 2.89 -6.48 16.88
CA LEU A 482 3.31 -7.62 16.05
C LEU A 482 4.17 -7.16 14.86
N HIS A 483 3.76 -6.08 14.19
CA HIS A 483 4.52 -5.50 13.09
C HIS A 483 5.89 -4.98 13.52
N GLN A 484 6.02 -4.38 14.70
CA GLN A 484 7.32 -3.96 15.22
C GLN A 484 8.26 -5.16 15.41
N GLN A 485 7.78 -6.25 16.03
CA GLN A 485 8.57 -7.46 16.23
C GLN A 485 9.06 -8.04 14.90
N ALA A 486 8.16 -8.12 13.91
CA ALA A 486 8.50 -8.62 12.59
C ALA A 486 9.42 -7.70 11.80
N MET A 487 9.29 -6.38 11.95
CA MET A 487 10.24 -5.44 11.36
C MET A 487 11.64 -5.68 11.93
N VAL A 488 11.80 -5.72 13.25
CA VAL A 488 13.11 -5.96 13.91
C VAL A 488 13.70 -7.30 13.49
N ALA A 489 12.90 -8.36 13.50
CA ALA A 489 13.34 -9.68 13.06
C ALA A 489 13.77 -9.67 11.58
N SER A 490 13.03 -8.99 10.72
CA SER A 490 13.37 -8.81 9.31
C SER A 490 14.67 -8.03 9.12
N ARG A 491 14.88 -6.91 9.85
CA ARG A 491 16.14 -6.15 9.80
C ARG A 491 17.34 -7.00 10.21
N ARG A 492 17.22 -7.73 11.31
CA ARG A 492 18.30 -8.62 11.80
C ARG A 492 18.57 -9.80 10.86
N ALA A 493 17.56 -10.28 10.13
CA ALA A 493 17.76 -11.29 9.10
C ALA A 493 18.57 -10.75 7.90
N ILE A 494 18.49 -9.46 7.60
CA ILE A 494 19.22 -8.81 6.51
C ILE A 494 20.64 -8.42 6.94
N TRP A 495 20.76 -7.68 8.04
CA TRP A 495 22.01 -7.02 8.45
C TRP A 495 22.72 -7.67 9.64
N GLY A 496 22.20 -8.80 10.13
CA GLY A 496 22.78 -9.60 11.20
C GLY A 496 22.13 -9.39 12.57
N LYS A 497 22.33 -10.36 13.46
CA LYS A 497 21.70 -10.40 14.81
C LYS A 497 22.04 -9.19 15.67
N ASP A 498 23.25 -8.65 15.53
CA ASP A 498 23.75 -7.49 16.28
C ASP A 498 23.34 -6.14 15.68
N TYR A 499 22.42 -6.13 14.70
CA TYR A 499 21.85 -4.90 14.18
C TYR A 499 21.08 -4.17 15.29
N ALA A 500 21.57 -2.99 15.66
CA ALA A 500 20.96 -2.17 16.69
C ALA A 500 19.65 -1.56 16.17
N PHE A 501 18.67 -1.41 17.06
CA PHE A 501 17.39 -0.81 16.72
C PHE A 501 16.97 0.14 17.84
N LEU A 502 16.82 1.42 17.52
CA LEU A 502 16.37 2.46 18.44
C LEU A 502 15.00 2.95 17.98
N TRP A 503 14.05 2.94 18.91
CA TRP A 503 12.67 3.35 18.65
C TRP A 503 12.42 4.73 19.24
N CYS A 504 11.80 5.58 18.43
CA CYS A 504 11.12 6.78 18.90
C CYS A 504 9.64 6.67 18.50
N GLN A 505 8.76 6.81 19.48
CA GLN A 505 7.32 6.83 19.29
C GLN A 505 6.82 8.12 19.89
N ILE A 506 5.86 8.77 19.22
CA ILE A 506 5.09 9.83 19.87
C ILE A 506 4.42 9.21 21.10
N SER A 507 4.58 9.86 22.25
CA SER A 507 3.85 9.51 23.48
C SER A 507 2.37 9.47 23.11
N GLY A 508 1.74 8.30 23.27
CA GLY A 508 0.36 8.08 22.85
C GLY A 508 -0.52 9.19 23.39
N PHE A 509 -1.02 10.05 22.52
CA PHE A 509 -2.24 10.77 22.82
C PHE A 509 -3.32 9.70 22.83
N GLU A 510 -3.65 9.21 24.03
CA GLU A 510 -4.98 8.64 24.26
C GLU A 510 -5.99 9.56 23.57
N ARG A 511 -6.99 9.00 22.90
CA ARG A 511 -8.13 9.80 22.43
C ARG A 511 -8.64 10.60 23.64
N HIS A 512 -8.33 11.89 23.69
CA HIS A 512 -9.15 12.85 24.41
C HIS A 512 -10.47 12.90 23.65
N CYS A 513 -11.37 11.99 23.98
CA CYS A 513 -12.79 12.28 23.94
C CYS A 513 -13.06 13.10 25.21
N PRO A 514 -13.14 14.44 25.16
CA PRO A 514 -13.77 15.15 26.26
C PRO A 514 -15.21 14.62 26.32
N ASN A 515 -15.56 14.01 27.45
CA ASN A 515 -16.93 13.65 27.79
C ASN A 515 -17.86 14.86 27.68
#